data_AF-A0A1G9T8T0-F1
#
_entry.id   AF-A0A1G9T8T0-F1
#
_cell.length_a   1.000
_cell.length_b   1.000
_cell.length_c   1.000
_cell.angle_alpha   90.00
_cell.angle_beta   90.00
_cell.angle_gamma   90.00
#
_symmetry.space_group_name_H-M   'P 1'
#
loop_
_entity.id
_entity.type
_entity.pdbx_description
1 polymer ?
#
loop_
_entity_poly.entity_id
_entity_poly.type
_entity_poly.pdbx_seq_one_letter_code
_entity_poly.pdbx_strand_id
1 'polypeptide(L)'
;MIDLKGALAALEGDRELLQDCLVLLMEDLPLRFEEMRACLAAADLNQVGRIAHTVKGSVAVVGAVSLKKAAIDLEAACEKGQVLEARERFADLWRQWEELCRFLNEENFI
;
A
#
# COMPACT_ATOMS: atom_id res chain seq x y z
N MET A 1 -3.79 9.44 -1.91
CA MET A 1 -3.66 10.61 -1.03
C MET A 1 -3.83 10.23 0.44
N ILE A 2 -3.03 10.86 1.30
CA ILE A 2 -2.74 10.50 2.70
C ILE A 2 -3.47 11.42 3.68
N ASP A 3 -3.88 10.91 4.84
CA ASP A 3 -4.43 11.67 5.97
C ASP A 3 -3.42 11.68 7.14
N LEU A 4 -2.44 12.58 7.04
CA LEU A 4 -1.40 12.74 8.06
C LEU A 4 -1.97 13.19 9.41
N LYS A 5 -3.05 13.98 9.42
CA LYS A 5 -3.66 14.46 10.67
C LYS A 5 -4.32 13.32 11.41
N GLY A 6 -5.10 12.50 10.70
CA GLY A 6 -5.70 11.30 11.24
C GLY A 6 -4.66 10.29 11.73
N ALA A 7 -3.60 10.06 10.93
CA ALA A 7 -2.50 9.17 11.30
C ALA A 7 -1.77 9.63 12.57
N LEU A 8 -1.41 10.92 12.64
CA LEU A 8 -0.74 11.49 13.81
C LEU A 8 -1.63 11.42 15.06
N ALA A 9 -2.93 11.68 14.93
CA ALA A 9 -3.88 11.54 16.04
C ALA A 9 -4.02 10.09 16.51
N ALA A 10 -3.98 9.12 15.61
CA ALA A 10 -3.99 7.69 15.94
C ALA A 10 -2.71 7.23 16.65
N LEU A 11 -1.60 7.95 16.44
CA LEU A 11 -0.33 7.76 17.13
C LEU A 11 -0.17 8.72 18.33
N GLU A 12 -1.29 9.20 18.90
CA GLU A 12 -1.31 10.06 20.10
C GLU A 12 -0.49 11.35 19.99
N GLY A 13 -0.27 11.84 18.76
CA GLY A 13 0.53 13.04 18.50
C GLY A 13 2.03 12.77 18.31
N ASP A 14 2.47 11.52 18.35
CA ASP A 14 3.88 11.15 18.19
C ASP A 14 4.33 11.26 16.73
N ARG A 15 5.02 12.36 16.43
CA ARG A 15 5.53 12.66 15.09
C ARG A 15 6.75 11.83 14.72
N GLU A 16 7.61 11.50 15.69
CA GLU A 16 8.81 10.68 15.45
C GLU A 16 8.37 9.27 15.08
N LEU A 17 7.42 8.70 15.82
CA LEU A 17 6.85 7.39 15.50
C LEU A 17 6.18 7.36 14.12
N LEU A 18 5.47 8.43 13.73
CA LEU A 18 4.88 8.53 12.38
C LEU A 18 5.97 8.53 11.30
N GLN A 19 7.07 9.25 11.51
CA GLN A 19 8.20 9.27 10.58
C GLN A 19 8.87 7.89 10.47
N ASP A 20 9.11 7.22 11.59
CA ASP A 20 9.67 5.86 11.60
C ASP A 20 8.77 4.88 10.84
N CYS A 21 7.45 4.96 11.06
CA CYS A 21 6.48 4.15 10.33
C CYS A 21 6.50 4.42 8.82
N LEU A 22 6.64 5.68 8.41
CA LEU A 22 6.76 6.06 7.00
C LEU A 22 8.05 5.52 6.39
N VAL A 23 9.19 5.63 7.08
CA VAL A 23 10.47 5.10 6.60
C VAL A 23 10.39 3.58 6.42
N LEU A 24 9.90 2.85 7.43
CA LEU A 24 9.72 1.40 7.34
C LEU A 24 8.80 0.99 6.19
N LEU A 25 7.73 1.76 5.96
CA LEU A 25 6.84 1.52 4.83
C LEU A 25 7.55 1.71 3.48
N MET A 26 8.43 2.71 3.38
CA MET A 26 9.21 3.00 2.17
C MET A 26 10.24 1.94 1.85
N GLU A 27 10.74 1.23 2.87
CA GLU A 27 11.65 0.10 2.71
C GLU A 27 10.90 -1.20 2.38
N ASP A 28 9.74 -1.46 2.98
CA ASP A 28 9.01 -2.72 2.84
C ASP A 28 8.19 -2.82 1.54
N LEU A 29 7.43 -1.77 1.19
CA LEU A 29 6.47 -1.85 0.07
C LEU A 29 7.08 -2.18 -1.30
N PRO A 30 8.27 -1.67 -1.68
CA PRO A 30 8.91 -2.08 -2.93
C PRO A 30 9.07 -3.60 -3.06
N LEU A 31 9.50 -4.26 -1.99
CA LEU A 31 9.67 -5.73 -1.94
C LEU A 31 8.32 -6.43 -2.11
N ARG A 32 7.27 -5.94 -1.44
CA ARG A 32 5.90 -6.48 -1.56
C ARG A 32 5.36 -6.35 -2.99
N PHE A 33 5.63 -5.24 -3.67
CA PHE A 33 5.19 -5.07 -5.06
C PHE A 33 5.93 -5.97 -6.04
N GLU A 34 7.22 -6.23 -5.81
CA GLU A 34 7.97 -7.22 -6.59
C GLU A 34 7.40 -8.63 -6.39
N GLU A 35 7.13 -9.02 -5.14
CA GLU A 35 6.47 -10.29 -4.80
C GLU A 35 5.09 -10.42 -5.48
N MET A 36 4.25 -9.39 -5.40
CA MET A 36 2.94 -9.37 -6.06
C MET A 36 3.07 -9.52 -7.59
N ARG A 37 4.03 -8.82 -8.20
CA ARG A 37 4.27 -8.90 -9.65
C ARG A 37 4.64 -10.31 -10.08
N ALA A 38 5.50 -10.99 -9.32
CA ALA A 38 5.87 -12.38 -9.57
C ALA A 38 4.66 -13.32 -9.45
N CYS A 39 3.85 -13.17 -8.39
CA CYS A 39 2.65 -13.97 -8.18
C CYS A 39 1.59 -13.75 -9.27
N LEU A 40 1.39 -12.51 -9.74
CA LEU A 40 0.49 -12.18 -10.85
C LEU A 40 0.96 -12.77 -12.20
N ALA A 41 2.26 -12.89 -12.41
CA ALA A 41 2.83 -13.56 -13.58
C ALA A 41 2.55 -15.07 -13.54
N ALA A 42 2.58 -15.67 -12.35
CA ALA A 42 2.23 -17.08 -12.11
C ALA A 42 0.71 -17.34 -11.95
N ALA A 43 -0.12 -16.29 -12.00
CA ALA A 43 -1.56 -16.35 -11.71
C ALA A 43 -1.91 -16.91 -10.31
N ASP A 44 -1.00 -16.78 -9.34
CA ASP A 44 -1.24 -17.17 -7.94
C ASP A 44 -2.00 -16.07 -7.19
N LEU A 45 -3.31 -15.98 -7.44
CA LEU A 45 -4.17 -14.97 -6.81
C LEU A 45 -4.28 -15.13 -5.28
N ASN A 46 -4.11 -16.34 -4.76
CA ASN A 46 -4.13 -16.58 -3.31
C ASN A 46 -2.95 -15.91 -2.62
N GLN A 47 -1.76 -15.95 -3.23
CA GLN A 47 -0.60 -15.25 -2.71
C GLN A 47 -0.73 -13.73 -2.91
N VAL A 48 -1.21 -13.26 -4.07
CA VAL A 48 -1.43 -11.82 -4.31
C VAL A 48 -2.39 -11.23 -3.28
N GLY A 49 -3.52 -11.89 -3.02
CA GLY A 49 -4.51 -11.45 -2.02
C GLY A 49 -3.93 -11.34 -0.61
N ARG A 50 -3.10 -12.31 -0.20
CA ARG A 50 -2.41 -12.28 1.11
C ARG A 50 -1.42 -11.12 1.23
N ILE A 51 -0.67 -10.83 0.18
CA ILE A 51 0.25 -9.68 0.18
C ILE A 51 -0.58 -8.38 0.20
N ALA A 52 -1.67 -8.30 -0.57
CA ALA A 52 -2.56 -7.13 -0.59
C ALA A 52 -3.19 -6.85 0.79
N HIS A 53 -3.59 -7.90 1.51
CA HIS A 53 -4.06 -7.81 2.89
C HIS A 53 -2.99 -7.20 3.82
N THR A 54 -1.74 -7.65 3.67
CA THR A 54 -0.60 -7.16 4.47
C THR A 54 -0.36 -5.68 4.17
N VAL A 55 -0.27 -5.32 2.88
CA VAL A 55 -0.11 -3.93 2.43
C VAL A 55 -1.23 -3.04 2.98
N LYS A 56 -2.49 -3.46 2.90
CA LYS A 56 -3.65 -2.76 3.48
C LYS A 56 -3.45 -2.42 4.95
N GLY A 57 -2.89 -3.34 5.74
CA GLY A 57 -2.58 -3.13 7.16
C GLY A 57 -1.49 -2.06 7.34
N SER A 58 -0.35 -2.25 6.70
CA SER A 58 0.81 -1.35 6.82
C SER A 58 0.48 0.09 6.42
N VAL A 59 -0.22 0.27 5.31
CA VAL A 59 -0.56 1.62 4.79
C VAL A 59 -1.66 2.30 5.60
N ALA A 60 -2.45 1.54 6.36
CA ALA A 60 -3.46 2.12 7.25
C ALA A 60 -2.84 2.83 8.46
N VAL A 61 -1.70 2.33 8.97
CA VAL A 61 -0.98 2.91 10.11
C VAL A 61 -0.55 4.35 9.82
N VAL A 62 -0.03 4.60 8.62
CA VAL A 62 0.43 5.94 8.21
C VAL A 62 -0.67 6.80 7.56
N GLY A 63 -1.91 6.32 7.56
CA GLY A 63 -3.05 7.04 6.98
C GLY A 63 -2.99 7.18 5.45
N ALA A 64 -2.33 6.29 4.71
CA ALA A 64 -2.26 6.33 3.25
C ALA A 64 -3.57 5.84 2.61
N VAL A 65 -4.63 6.67 2.71
CA VAL A 65 -6.03 6.32 2.42
C VAL A 65 -6.23 5.75 1.03
N SER A 66 -5.69 6.39 -0.02
CA SER A 66 -5.90 5.88 -1.38
C SER A 66 -5.14 4.57 -1.64
N LEU A 67 -3.95 4.41 -1.06
CA LEU A 67 -3.17 3.18 -1.19
C LEU A 67 -3.87 2.03 -0.45
N LYS A 68 -4.43 2.30 0.73
CA LYS A 68 -5.29 1.37 1.49
C LYS A 68 -6.48 0.92 0.64
N LYS A 69 -7.17 1.85 -0.01
CA LYS A 69 -8.32 1.54 -0.86
C LYS A 69 -7.92 0.64 -2.04
N ALA A 70 -6.85 0.98 -2.75
CA ALA A 70 -6.37 0.17 -3.86
C ALA A 70 -5.96 -1.24 -3.41
N ALA A 71 -5.40 -1.40 -2.21
CA ALA A 71 -5.05 -2.71 -1.65
C ALA A 71 -6.30 -3.54 -1.32
N ILE A 72 -7.36 -2.92 -0.79
CA ILE A 72 -8.67 -3.57 -0.56
C ILE A 72 -9.28 -4.03 -1.89
N ASP A 73 -9.26 -3.17 -2.91
CA ASP A 73 -9.84 -3.49 -4.21
C ASP A 73 -9.07 -4.65 -4.89
N LEU A 74 -7.73 -4.69 -4.75
CA LEU A 74 -6.90 -5.79 -5.22
C LEU A 74 -7.18 -7.10 -4.47
N GLU A 75 -7.25 -7.06 -3.13
CA GLU A 75 -7.57 -8.20 -2.29
C GLU A 75 -8.92 -8.82 -2.70
N ALA A 76 -9.95 -7.99 -2.85
CA ALA A 76 -11.28 -8.41 -3.27
C ALA A 76 -11.30 -9.02 -4.69
N ALA A 77 -10.52 -8.48 -5.64
CA ALA A 77 -10.40 -9.06 -6.98
C ALA A 77 -9.73 -10.45 -6.95
N CYS A 78 -8.75 -10.64 -6.07
CA CYS A 78 -8.08 -11.91 -5.86
C CYS A 78 -9.03 -12.96 -5.25
N GLU A 79 -9.82 -12.59 -4.24
CA GLU A 79 -10.82 -13.46 -3.60
C GLU A 79 -11.88 -13.97 -4.59
N LYS A 80 -12.24 -13.15 -5.59
CA LYS A 80 -13.17 -13.52 -6.66
C LYS A 80 -12.52 -14.38 -7.76
N GLY A 81 -11.21 -14.57 -7.74
CA GLY A 81 -10.49 -15.33 -8.77
C GLY A 81 -10.35 -14.60 -10.11
N GLN A 82 -10.53 -13.27 -10.15
CA GLN A 82 -10.57 -12.50 -11.40
C GLN A 82 -9.18 -12.00 -11.79
N VAL A 83 -8.40 -12.80 -12.52
CA VAL A 83 -6.99 -12.49 -12.85
C VAL A 83 -6.81 -11.17 -13.60
N LEU A 84 -7.68 -10.86 -14.58
CA LEU A 84 -7.60 -9.61 -15.34
C LEU A 84 -7.87 -8.40 -14.44
N GLU A 85 -8.93 -8.46 -13.61
CA GLU A 85 -9.22 -7.40 -12.66
C GLU A 85 -8.11 -7.24 -11.63
N ALA A 86 -7.55 -8.34 -11.09
CA ALA A 86 -6.43 -8.27 -10.16
C ALA A 86 -5.21 -7.56 -10.75
N ARG A 87 -4.92 -7.76 -12.06
CA ARG A 87 -3.85 -7.01 -12.76
C ARG A 87 -4.15 -5.53 -12.88
N GLU A 88 -5.40 -5.16 -13.19
CA GLU A 88 -5.83 -3.76 -13.24
C GLU A 88 -5.74 -3.09 -11.85
N ARG A 89 -6.18 -3.79 -10.80
CA ARG A 89 -6.09 -3.29 -9.42
C ARG A 89 -4.66 -3.18 -8.92
N PHE A 90 -3.78 -4.09 -9.32
CA PHE A 90 -2.35 -3.97 -9.01
C PHE A 90 -1.71 -2.75 -9.70
N ALA A 91 -2.09 -2.47 -10.95
CA ALA A 91 -1.61 -1.26 -11.64
C ALA A 91 -2.09 0.03 -10.94
N ASP A 92 -3.33 0.05 -10.45
CA ASP A 92 -3.84 1.17 -9.65
C ASP A 92 -3.10 1.32 -8.32
N LEU A 93 -2.87 0.20 -7.61
CA LEU A 93 -2.09 0.18 -6.36
C LEU A 93 -0.68 0.74 -6.57
N TRP A 94 0.00 0.33 -7.65
CA TRP A 94 1.31 0.85 -8.03
C TRP A 94 1.28 2.36 -8.31
N ARG A 95 0.28 2.85 -9.04
CA ARG A 95 0.13 4.29 -9.30
C ARG A 95 -0.06 5.09 -8.01
N GLN A 96 -0.91 4.59 -7.10
CA GLN A 96 -1.13 5.23 -5.79
C GLN A 96 0.15 5.26 -4.95
N TRP A 97 1.01 4.25 -5.09
CA TRP A 97 2.31 4.21 -4.45
C TRP A 97 3.26 5.27 -5.00
N GLU A 98 3.37 5.42 -6.31
CA GLU A 98 4.20 6.45 -6.94
C GLU A 98 3.74 7.86 -6.56
N GLU A 99 2.42 8.09 -6.48
CA GLU A 99 1.84 9.35 -6.01
C GLU A 99 2.21 9.65 -4.56
N LEU A 100 2.19 8.64 -3.68
CA LEU A 100 2.61 8.79 -2.29
C LEU A 100 4.11 9.12 -2.19
N CYS A 101 4.97 8.40 -2.90
CA CYS A 101 6.42 8.65 -2.93
C CYS A 101 6.72 10.08 -3.38
N ARG A 102 6.05 10.54 -4.44
CA ARG A 102 6.20 11.91 -4.95
C ARG A 102 5.81 12.94 -3.88
N PHE A 103 4.65 12.76 -3.27
CA PHE A 103 4.15 13.66 -2.22
C PHE A 103 5.12 13.75 -1.03
N LEU A 104 5.61 12.62 -0.53
CA LEU A 104 6.51 12.60 0.62
C LEU A 104 7.87 13.27 0.33
N ASN A 105 8.39 13.12 -0.89
CA ASN A 105 9.61 13.81 -1.33
C ASN A 105 9.40 15.32 -1.52
N GLU A 106 8.26 15.76 -2.07
CA GLU A 106 7.96 17.19 -2.30
C GLU A 106 7.75 17.94 -0.97
N GLU A 107 7.11 17.29 0.01
CA GLU A 107 6.87 17.85 1.34
C GLU A 107 8.06 17.68 2.31
N ASN A 108 9.18 17.12 1.83
CA ASN A 108 10.42 16.96 2.57
C ASN A 108 10.23 16.15 3.88
N PHE A 109 9.29 15.19 3.87
CA PHE A 109 8.98 14.30 5.00
C PHE A 109 10.02 13.20 5.20
N ILE A 110 10.77 12.90 4.14
CA ILE A 110 11.87 11.94 4.02
C ILE A 110 12.93 12.52 3.08
#